data_AF-A0A2S7F585-F1
#
_entry.id   AF-A0A2S7F585-F1
#
_cell.length_a   1.000
_cell.length_b   1.000
_cell.length_c   1.000
_cell.angle_alpha   90.00
_cell.angle_beta   90.00
_cell.angle_gamma   90.00
#
_symmetry.space_group_name_H-M   'P 1'
#
loop_
_entity.id
_entity.type
_entity.pdbx_description
1 polymer ?
#
loop_
_entity_poly.entity_id
_entity_poly.type
_entity_poly.pdbx_seq_one_letter_code
_entity_poly.pdbx_strand_id
1 'polypeptide(L)' 'MGSTRYISSMGELTRKDNSLCFRKDGKNVYIPIENTKEIYCLNEISINTKLLDFLSQNHVVVHFFNYYEGYSV' A
#
# COMPACT_ATOMS: atom_id res chain seq x y z
N MET A 1 8.27 16.56 -0.14
CA MET A 1 7.91 15.93 -1.43
C MET A 1 7.68 14.46 -1.15
N GLY A 2 6.42 14.02 -1.06
CA GLY A 2 6.11 12.60 -0.82
C GLY A 2 6.38 11.77 -2.07
N SER A 3 6.78 10.53 -1.89
CA SER A 3 7.12 9.61 -2.97
C SER A 3 5.96 8.68 -3.29
N THR A 4 5.83 8.34 -4.57
CA THR A 4 4.92 7.30 -5.05
C THR A 4 5.55 5.92 -4.83
N ARG A 5 4.73 4.97 -4.40
CA ARG A 5 5.14 3.58 -4.18
C ARG A 5 4.36 2.67 -5.13
N TYR A 6 5.06 1.72 -5.73
CA TYR A 6 4.48 0.71 -6.61
C TYR A 6 4.62 -0.66 -5.96
N ILE A 7 3.51 -1.37 -5.82
CA ILE A 7 3.47 -2.75 -5.33
C ILE A 7 3.01 -3.63 -6.48
N SER A 8 3.95 -4.31 -7.13
CA SER A 8 3.73 -5.15 -8.32
C SER A 8 3.68 -6.65 -8.02
N SER A 9 4.00 -7.05 -6.79
CA SER A 9 3.94 -8.44 -6.32
C SER A 9 2.72 -8.67 -5.45
N MET A 10 2.17 -9.88 -5.48
CA MET A 10 1.12 -10.31 -4.56
C MET A 10 1.61 -10.26 -3.10
N GLY A 11 0.73 -9.93 -2.17
CA GLY A 11 1.08 -9.92 -0.75
C GLY A 11 0.07 -9.19 0.13
N GLU A 12 0.47 -8.94 1.37
CA GLU A 12 -0.36 -8.27 2.38
C GLU A 12 0.28 -6.94 2.79
N LEU A 13 -0.48 -5.86 2.68
CA LEU A 13 -0.07 -4.55 3.18
C LEU A 13 -0.76 -4.30 4.52
N THR A 14 0.04 -4.00 5.54
CA THR A 14 -0.42 -3.76 6.91
C THR A 14 0.23 -2.51 7.49
N ARG A 15 -0.38 -1.94 8.53
CA ARG A 15 0.28 -0.93 9.36
C ARG A 15 1.23 -1.62 10.35
N LYS A 16 2.42 -1.05 10.50
CA LYS A 16 3.37 -1.37 11.57
C LYS A 16 3.87 -0.08 12.20
N ASP A 17 3.39 0.24 13.40
CA ASP A 17 3.72 1.48 14.12
C ASP A 17 3.40 2.73 13.28
N ASN A 18 4.42 3.54 12.92
CA ASN A 18 4.32 4.69 12.00
C ASN A 18 4.88 4.36 10.60
N SER A 19 4.76 3.12 10.18
CA SER A 19 5.19 2.65 8.85
C SER A 19 4.19 1.67 8.29
N LEU A 20 4.31 1.41 7.00
CA LEU A 20 3.63 0.32 6.33
C LEU A 20 4.57 -0.89 6.29
N CYS A 21 4.00 -2.08 6.40
CA CYS A 21 4.68 -3.34 6.24
C CYS A 21 4.01 -4.10 5.10
N PHE A 22 4.76 -4.28 4.01
CA PHE A 22 4.35 -5.14 2.91
C PHE A 22 5.00 -6.51 3.08
N ARG A 23 4.18 -7.53 3.36
CA ARG A 23 4.61 -8.90 3.54
C ARG A 23 4.41 -9.70 2.25
N LYS A 24 5.51 -10.25 1.73
CA LYS A 24 5.51 -11.17 0.58
C LYS A 24 6.54 -12.27 0.79
N ASP A 25 6.21 -13.50 0.41
CA ASP A 25 7.14 -14.65 0.45
C ASP A 25 7.90 -14.81 1.79
N GLY A 26 7.22 -14.57 2.91
CA GLY A 26 7.83 -14.62 4.26
C GLY A 26 8.78 -13.47 4.59
N LYS A 27 8.91 -12.46 3.73
CA LYS A 27 9.73 -11.26 3.92
C LYS A 27 8.87 -10.04 4.18
N ASN A 28 9.36 -9.17 5.07
CA ASN A 28 8.73 -7.89 5.36
C ASN A 28 9.52 -6.75 4.70
N VAL A 29 8.83 -5.93 3.92
CA VAL A 29 9.34 -4.68 3.36
C VAL A 29 8.66 -3.53 4.07
N TYR A 30 9.46 -2.66 4.70
CA TYR A 30 8.93 -1.51 5.43
C TYR A 30 8.97 -0.25 4.57
N ILE A 31 7.87 0.49 4.59
CA ILE A 31 7.70 1.74 3.84
C ILE A 31 7.37 2.86 4.84
N PRO A 32 8.22 3.88 5.00
CA PRO A 32 7.94 5.01 5.88
C PRO A 32 6.70 5.79 5.43
N ILE A 33 5.73 6.00 6.32
CA ILE A 33 4.47 6.68 5.96
C ILE A 33 4.70 8.17 5.68
N GLU A 34 5.59 8.81 6.44
CA GLU A 34 5.93 10.24 6.36
C GLU A 34 6.36 10.72 4.96
N ASN A 35 6.96 9.81 4.18
CA ASN A 35 7.49 10.08 2.85
C ASN A 35 6.67 9.42 1.74
N THR A 36 5.47 8.92 2.05
CA THR A 36 4.60 8.23 1.09
C THR A 36 3.39 9.10 0.80
N LYS A 37 3.13 9.39 -0.47
CA LYS A 37 1.96 10.18 -0.90
C LYS A 37 0.89 9.30 -1.55
N GLU A 38 1.35 8.37 -2.38
CA GLU A 38 0.50 7.55 -3.23
C GLU A 38 1.05 6.12 -3.27
N ILE A 39 0.16 5.13 -3.28
CA ILE A 39 0.50 3.71 -3.38
C ILE A 39 -0.31 3.11 -4.53
N TYR A 40 0.39 2.50 -5.48
CA TYR A 40 -0.20 1.81 -6.62
C TYR A 40 -0.13 0.31 -6.37
N CYS A 41 -1.29 -0.31 -6.15
CA CYS A 41 -1.45 -1.76 -5.99
C CYS A 41 -1.74 -2.38 -7.36
N LEU A 42 -0.69 -2.89 -8.01
CA LEU A 42 -0.74 -3.39 -9.39
C LEU A 42 -0.96 -4.92 -9.46
N ASN A 43 -1.23 -5.57 -8.34
CA ASN A 43 -1.42 -7.01 -8.24
C ASN A 43 -2.42 -7.33 -7.10
N GLU A 44 -2.64 -8.61 -6.80
CA GLU A 44 -3.51 -9.02 -5.69
C GLU A 44 -2.89 -8.65 -4.34
N ILE A 45 -3.45 -7.62 -3.69
CA ILE A 45 -3.00 -7.12 -2.39
C ILE A 45 -4.10 -7.28 -1.36
N SER A 46 -3.78 -7.93 -0.23
CA SER A 46 -4.64 -7.98 0.94
C SER A 46 -4.43 -6.75 1.83
N ILE A 47 -5.52 -6.10 2.22
CA ILE A 47 -5.56 -4.97 3.15
C ILE A 47 -6.76 -5.07 4.09
N ASN A 48 -6.79 -4.25 5.14
CA ASN A 48 -7.94 -4.14 6.04
C ASN A 48 -8.34 -2.68 6.31
N THR A 49 -9.50 -2.50 6.94
CA THR A 49 -10.06 -1.18 7.26
C THR A 49 -9.16 -0.35 8.19
N LYS A 50 -8.48 -0.98 9.15
CA LYS A 50 -7.53 -0.27 10.04
C LYS A 50 -6.37 0.36 9.27
N LEU A 51 -5.89 -0.30 8.21
CA LEU A 51 -4.89 0.28 7.32
C LEU A 51 -5.48 1.43 6.51
N LEU A 52 -6.68 1.27 5.96
CA LEU A 52 -7.35 2.34 5.21
C LEU A 52 -7.55 3.60 6.06
N ASP A 53 -7.98 3.46 7.32
CA ASP A 53 -8.10 4.58 8.26
C ASP A 53 -6.74 5.25 8.51
N PHE A 54 -5.67 4.46 8.66
CA PHE A 54 -4.33 4.98 8.86
C PHE A 54 -3.80 5.74 7.62
N LEU A 55 -4.03 5.21 6.42
CA LEU A 55 -3.66 5.89 5.17
C LEU A 55 -4.42 7.22 5.04
N SER A 56 -5.72 7.21 5.34
CA SER A 56 -6.58 8.41 5.35
C SER A 56 -6.05 9.49 6.31
N GLN A 57 -5.72 9.13 7.56
CA GLN A 57 -5.16 10.05 8.55
C GLN A 57 -3.82 10.66 8.14
N ASN A 58 -3.04 9.96 7.30
CA ASN A 58 -1.75 10.43 6.80
C ASN A 58 -1.83 11.02 5.38
N HIS A 59 -3.05 11.24 4.86
CA HIS A 59 -3.28 11.77 3.51
C HIS A 59 -2.58 10.97 2.39
N VAL A 60 -2.52 9.65 2.55
CA VAL A 60 -1.96 8.74 1.57
C VAL A 60 -3.08 8.17 0.70
N VAL A 61 -3.00 8.40 -0.60
CA VAL A 61 -3.93 7.84 -1.58
C VAL A 61 -3.46 6.44 -1.98
N VAL A 62 -4.38 5.50 -2.08
CA VAL A 62 -4.10 4.16 -2.59
C VAL A 62 -4.94 3.91 -3.83
N HIS A 63 -4.29 3.38 -4.87
CA HIS A 63 -4.87 3.10 -6.17
C HIS A 63 -4.87 1.59 -6.41
N PHE A 64 -5.99 1.05 -6.86
CA PHE A 64 -6.16 -0.35 -7.21
C PHE A 64 -6.43 -0.52 -8.69
N PHE A 65 -5.86 -1.59 -9.24
CA PHE A 65 -6.00 -1.96 -10.63
C PHE A 65 -6.61 -3.36 -10.70
N ASN A 66 -7.47 -3.57 -11.70
CA ASN A 66 -8.07 -4.87 -11.92
C ASN A 66 -7.10 -5.81 -12.65
N TYR A 67 -7.52 -7.06 -12.85
CA TYR A 67 -6.75 -8.09 -13.53
C TYR A 67 -6.28 -7.70 -14.95
N TYR A 68 -7.01 -6.82 -15.63
CA TYR A 68 -6.72 -6.35 -16.99
C TYR A 68 -5.96 -5.00 -17.00
N GLU A 69 -5.28 -4.65 -15.90
CA GLU A 69 -4.49 -3.42 -15.75
C GLU A 69 -5.32 -2.12 -15.80
N GLY A 70 -6.66 -2.23 -15.75
CA GLY A 70 -7.56 -1.08 -15.70
C GLY A 70 -7.68 -0.51 -14.28
N TYR A 71 -7.69 0.82 -14.17
CA TYR A 71 -7.91 1.53 -12.91
C TYR A 71 -9.28 1.16 -12.31
N SER A 72 -9.32 0.83 -11.02
CA SER A 72 -10.55 0.46 -10.30
C SER A 72 -10.99 1.52 -9.30
N VAL A 73 -10.11 1.93 -8.39
CA VAL A 73 -10.38 2.95 -7.36
C VAL A 73 -9.09 3.57 -6.85
#